data_AF-A0A2V1CWW7-F1
#
_entry.id   AF-A0A2V1CWW7-F1
#
_cell.length_a   1.000
_cell.length_b   1.000
_cell.length_c   1.000
_cell.angle_alpha   90.00
_cell.angle_beta   90.00
_cell.angle_gamma   90.00
#
_symmetry.space_group_name_H-M   'P 1'
#
loop_
_entity.id
_entity.type
_entity.pdbx_description
1 polymer ?
#
loop_
_entity_poly.entity_id
_entity_poly.type
_entity_poly.pdbx_seq_one_letter_code
_entity_poly.pdbx_strand_id
1 'polypeptide(L)'
;TILLTPLSSKIECARRRPWQRYNVTRRGLPCTAAFACTDYKVQGRTLERVALELRGTKTTNVRGEGIPSQCDPYSLYVQLSRSRSLEGIMLLSKVRERDII
;
A
#
# COMPACT_ATOMS: atom_id res chain seq x y z
N THR A 1 11.28 17.26 -19.40
CA THR A 1 11.15 17.74 -18.00
C THR A 1 9.69 17.99 -17.70
N ILE A 2 9.15 17.41 -16.63
CA ILE A 2 7.77 17.67 -16.19
C ILE A 2 7.81 18.76 -15.13
N LEU A 3 7.09 19.87 -15.33
CA LEU A 3 6.95 20.91 -14.32
C LEU A 3 5.89 20.46 -13.30
N LEU A 4 6.29 20.28 -12.04
CA LEU A 4 5.37 19.98 -10.95
C LEU A 4 5.13 21.25 -10.13
N THR A 5 3.86 21.63 -9.97
CA THR A 5 3.45 22.75 -9.12
C THR A 5 2.84 22.23 -7.82
N PRO A 6 3.03 22.91 -6.68
CA PRO A 6 2.40 22.51 -5.42
C PRO A 6 0.87 22.57 -5.52
N LEU A 7 0.22 21.49 -5.10
CA LEU A 7 -1.24 21.43 -4.96
C LEU A 7 -1.65 21.65 -3.50
N SER A 8 -2.88 22.11 -3.30
CA SER A 8 -3.48 22.28 -1.98
C SER A 8 -4.74 21.42 -1.88
N SER A 9 -4.88 20.67 -0.79
CA SER A 9 -6.08 19.89 -0.46
C SER A 9 -6.61 20.33 0.88
N LYS A 10 -7.92 20.59 0.95
CA LYS A 10 -8.62 21.04 2.16
C LYS A 10 -9.64 19.98 2.58
N ILE A 11 -9.62 19.62 3.86
CA ILE A 11 -10.65 18.82 4.50
C ILE A 11 -11.42 19.75 5.42
N GLU A 12 -12.70 19.96 5.12
CA GLU A 12 -13.55 20.80 5.95
C GLU A 12 -13.95 20.09 7.23
N CYS A 13 -14.13 20.86 8.30
CA CYS A 13 -14.74 20.39 9.52
C CYS A 13 -16.14 19.84 9.19
N ALA A 14 -16.44 18.63 9.66
CA ALA A 14 -17.72 17.98 9.42
C ALA A 14 -18.36 17.59 10.75
N ARG A 15 -19.68 17.81 10.88
CA ARG A 15 -20.43 17.49 12.10
C ARG A 15 -20.32 16.01 12.51
N ARG A 16 -20.10 15.12 11.54
CA ARG A 16 -19.88 13.67 11.76
C ARG A 16 -18.51 13.33 12.37
N ARG A 17 -17.56 14.28 12.42
CA ARG A 17 -16.20 14.13 12.97
C ARG A 17 -16.02 15.10 14.15
N PRO A 18 -16.57 14.81 15.34
CA PRO A 18 -16.53 15.73 16.48
C PRO A 18 -15.11 16.05 16.96
N TRP A 19 -14.13 15.19 16.65
CA TRP A 19 -12.71 15.41 16.95
C TRP A 19 -12.04 16.43 16.02
N GLN A 20 -12.57 16.68 14.82
CA GLN A 20 -12.02 17.64 13.87
C GLN A 20 -12.66 19.01 14.10
N ARG A 21 -12.08 19.83 14.98
CA ARG A 21 -12.62 21.16 15.31
C ARG A 21 -12.37 22.23 14.24
N TYR A 22 -11.40 22.01 13.36
CA TYR A 22 -10.95 22.99 12.38
C TYR A 22 -10.83 22.40 10.97
N ASN A 23 -10.88 23.28 9.97
CA ASN A 23 -10.50 22.93 8.60
C ASN A 23 -9.00 22.59 8.56
N VAL A 24 -8.63 21.53 7.85
CA VAL A 24 -7.23 21.13 7.69
C VAL A 24 -6.83 21.28 6.23
N THR A 25 -5.73 21.97 5.97
CA THR A 25 -5.20 22.16 4.62
C THR A 25 -3.80 21.58 4.54
N ARG A 26 -3.51 20.82 3.47
CA ARG A 26 -2.17 20.34 3.14
C ARG A 26 -1.75 20.91 1.79
N ARG A 27 -0.64 21.65 1.75
CA ARG A 27 0.00 22.13 0.52
C ARG A 27 1.32 21.41 0.31
N GLY A 28 1.56 20.91 -0.91
CA GLY A 28 2.81 20.25 -1.24
C GLY A 28 2.83 19.77 -2.69
N LEU A 29 3.99 19.30 -3.14
CA LEU A 29 4.10 18.68 -4.45
C LEU A 29 3.23 17.40 -4.47
N PRO A 30 2.47 17.16 -5.55
CA PRO A 30 1.63 15.97 -5.68
C PRO A 30 2.45 14.74 -6.10
N CYS A 31 3.56 14.51 -5.42
CA CYS A 31 4.47 13.40 -5.70
C CYS A 31 4.86 12.67 -4.41
N THR A 32 5.23 11.41 -4.57
CA THR A 32 5.79 10.56 -3.52
C THR A 32 6.82 9.66 -4.19
N ALA A 33 7.85 9.24 -3.45
CA ALA A 33 8.68 8.13 -3.89
C ALA A 33 7.77 6.91 -4.16
N ALA A 34 8.08 6.17 -5.23
CA ALA A 34 7.26 5.07 -5.73
C ALA A 34 8.05 3.77 -5.99
N PHE A 35 9.27 3.66 -5.44
CA PHE A 35 10.08 2.43 -5.54
C PHE A 35 9.42 1.23 -4.85
N ALA A 36 8.72 1.48 -3.74
CA ALA A 36 7.86 0.54 -3.07
C ALA A 36 6.52 1.22 -2.79
N CYS A 37 5.43 0.52 -3.07
CA CYS A 37 4.08 1.04 -2.85
C CYS A 37 3.27 0.03 -2.05
N THR A 38 2.43 0.52 -1.15
CA THR A 38 1.42 -0.32 -0.52
C THR A 38 0.40 -0.75 -1.55
N ASP A 39 -0.19 -1.91 -1.36
CA ASP A 39 -1.35 -2.43 -2.08
C ASP A 39 -2.46 -1.38 -2.26
N TYR A 40 -2.79 -0.61 -1.22
CA TYR A 40 -3.76 0.50 -1.30
C TYR A 40 -3.38 1.58 -2.32
N LYS A 41 -2.09 1.90 -2.47
CA LYS A 41 -1.61 2.92 -3.42
C LYS A 41 -1.53 2.40 -4.86
N VAL A 42 -1.38 1.10 -5.06
CA VAL A 42 -1.33 0.47 -6.39
C VAL A 42 -2.68 -0.08 -6.85
N GLN A 43 -3.69 -0.06 -5.98
CA GLN A 43 -5.05 -0.44 -6.34
C GLN A 43 -5.56 0.38 -7.55
N GLY A 44 -6.22 -0.28 -8.49
CA GLY A 44 -6.63 0.27 -9.77
C GLY A 44 -5.54 0.34 -10.86
N ARG A 45 -4.25 0.12 -10.54
CA ARG A 45 -3.16 0.12 -11.52
C ARG A 45 -2.90 -1.25 -12.15
N THR A 46 -2.40 -1.25 -13.37
CA THR A 46 -1.78 -2.41 -14.03
C THR A 46 -0.30 -2.12 -14.25
N LEU A 47 0.56 -3.04 -13.84
CA LEU A 47 2.01 -2.94 -13.88
C LEU A 47 2.56 -4.14 -14.66
N GLU A 48 3.54 -3.91 -15.53
CA GLU A 48 4.15 -4.99 -16.33
C GLU A 48 4.92 -5.99 -15.44
N ARG A 49 5.67 -5.45 -14.47
CA ARG A 49 6.48 -6.23 -13.54
C ARG A 49 6.28 -5.73 -12.11
N VAL A 50 6.15 -6.66 -11.17
CA VAL A 50 5.96 -6.37 -9.75
C VAL A 50 6.81 -7.31 -8.90
N ALA A 51 7.38 -6.77 -7.83
CA ALA A 51 7.95 -7.55 -6.74
C ALA A 51 7.00 -7.46 -5.54
N LEU A 52 6.49 -8.59 -5.07
CA LEU A 52 5.44 -8.66 -4.05
C LEU A 52 5.98 -9.26 -2.75
N GLU A 53 5.52 -8.72 -1.63
CA GLU A 53 5.70 -9.31 -0.31
C GLU A 53 4.31 -9.67 0.23
N LEU A 54 3.98 -10.96 0.15
CA LEU A 54 2.65 -11.50 0.51
C LEU A 54 2.54 -11.77 2.01
N ARG A 55 3.04 -10.84 2.83
CA ARG A 55 2.97 -10.87 4.29
C ARG A 55 2.03 -9.77 4.77
N GLY A 56 1.46 -9.97 5.96
CA GLY A 56 0.60 -8.96 6.57
C GLY A 56 1.36 -7.73 7.06
N THR A 57 0.60 -6.71 7.44
CA THR A 57 1.10 -5.37 7.81
C THR A 57 1.76 -5.28 9.18
N LYS A 58 1.72 -6.36 9.98
CA LYS A 58 2.26 -6.40 11.34
C LYS A 58 3.37 -7.43 11.43
N THR A 59 4.39 -7.13 12.24
CA THR A 59 5.43 -8.09 12.61
C THR A 59 5.48 -8.20 14.12
N THR A 60 5.39 -9.43 14.65
CA THR A 60 5.55 -9.71 16.08
C THR A 60 6.89 -10.36 16.33
N ASN A 61 7.58 -9.96 17.41
CA ASN A 61 8.83 -10.60 17.79
C ASN A 61 8.52 -11.79 18.71
N VAL A 62 8.87 -13.00 18.27
CA VAL A 62 8.76 -14.22 19.07
C VAL A 62 10.16 -14.80 19.19
N ARG A 63 10.70 -14.86 20.42
CA ARG A 63 12.04 -15.41 20.71
C ARG A 63 13.17 -14.77 19.87
N GLY A 64 13.05 -13.48 19.55
CA GLY A 64 14.03 -12.74 18.75
C GLY A 64 13.81 -12.81 17.24
N GLU A 65 12.85 -13.61 16.77
CA GLU A 65 12.49 -13.67 15.35
C GLU A 65 11.27 -12.78 15.06
N GLY A 66 11.39 -11.93 14.03
CA GLY A 66 10.28 -11.12 13.53
C GLY A 66 9.35 -11.98 12.68
N ILE A 67 8.21 -12.36 13.23
CA ILE A 67 7.17 -13.14 12.55
C ILE A 67 6.14 -12.18 11.95
N PRO A 68 6.04 -12.10 10.61
CA PRO A 68 5.00 -11.31 9.96
C PRO A 68 3.64 -11.97 10.14
N SER A 69 2.61 -11.14 10.32
CA SER A 69 1.21 -11.57 10.33
C SER A 69 0.80 -12.15 8.98
N GLN A 70 -0.39 -12.76 8.97
CA GLN A 70 -1.02 -13.28 7.76
C GLN A 70 -1.36 -12.13 6.79
N CYS A 71 -1.16 -12.36 5.49
CA CYS A 71 -1.70 -11.48 4.45
C CYS A 71 -3.22 -11.65 4.38
N ASP A 72 -3.98 -10.56 4.44
CA ASP A 72 -5.43 -10.68 4.28
C ASP A 72 -5.81 -10.99 2.82
N PRO A 73 -6.93 -11.69 2.59
CA PRO A 73 -7.33 -12.11 1.24
C PRO A 73 -7.50 -10.96 0.25
N TYR A 74 -7.90 -9.76 0.71
CA TYR A 74 -8.07 -8.61 -0.16
C TYR A 74 -6.73 -8.04 -0.62
N SER A 75 -5.78 -7.87 0.30
CA SER A 75 -4.42 -7.46 -0.02
C SER A 75 -3.72 -8.48 -0.93
N LEU A 76 -3.89 -9.78 -0.69
CA LEU A 76 -3.38 -10.84 -1.57
C LEU A 76 -3.91 -10.67 -3.00
N TYR A 77 -5.23 -10.54 -3.15
CA TYR A 77 -5.86 -10.35 -4.45
C TYR A 77 -5.40 -9.06 -5.14
N VAL A 78 -5.37 -7.94 -4.42
CA VAL A 78 -4.93 -6.65 -4.97
C VAL A 78 -3.50 -6.76 -5.47
N GLN A 79 -2.59 -7.32 -4.68
CA GLN A 79 -1.17 -7.44 -5.04
C GLN A 79 -0.96 -8.32 -6.27
N LEU A 80 -1.54 -9.53 -6.30
CA LEU A 80 -1.39 -10.47 -7.42
C LEU A 80 -2.02 -9.93 -8.71
N SER A 81 -3.17 -9.26 -8.61
CA SER A 81 -3.87 -8.67 -9.76
C SER A 81 -3.20 -7.41 -10.33
N ARG A 82 -2.08 -6.95 -9.76
CA ARG A 82 -1.34 -5.80 -10.33
C ARG A 82 -0.63 -6.14 -11.63
N SER A 83 -0.29 -7.42 -11.88
CA SER A 83 0.30 -7.87 -13.14
C SER A 83 -0.67 -8.71 -13.96
N ARG A 84 -0.48 -8.73 -15.28
CA ARG A 84 -1.29 -9.51 -16.23
C ARG A 84 -0.77 -10.93 -16.43
N SER A 85 0.44 -11.24 -15.98
CA SER A 85 1.05 -12.56 -16.15
C SER A 85 1.85 -12.96 -14.90
N LEU A 86 2.00 -14.27 -14.70
CA LEU A 86 2.79 -14.80 -13.58
C LEU A 86 4.28 -14.52 -13.77
N GLU A 87 4.78 -14.48 -15.01
CA GLU A 87 6.17 -14.14 -15.33
C GLU A 87 6.52 -12.69 -14.94
N GLY A 88 5.52 -11.80 -14.93
CA GLY A 88 5.66 -10.44 -14.43
C GLY A 88 5.65 -10.31 -12.91
N ILE A 89 5.50 -11.42 -12.16
CA ILE A 89 5.44 -11.42 -10.70
C ILE A 89 6.70 -12.06 -10.13
N MET A 90 7.43 -11.28 -9.33
CA MET A 90 8.50 -11.76 -8.46
C MET A 90 8.01 -11.76 -7.01
N LEU A 91 8.30 -12.83 -6.27
CA LEU A 91 8.02 -12.90 -4.84
C LEU A 91 9.31 -12.60 -4.07
N LEU A 92 9.24 -11.63 -3.15
CA LEU A 92 10.39 -11.25 -2.31
C LEU A 92 10.73 -12.31 -1.25
N SER A 93 9.71 -13.05 -0.83
CA SER A 93 9.80 -14.14 0.14
C SER A 93 9.07 -15.37 -0.38
N LYS A 94 9.49 -16.56 0.06
CA LYS A 94 8.71 -17.79 -0.16
C LYS A 94 7.33 -17.64 0.49
N VAL A 95 6.27 -17.95 -0.26
CA VAL A 95 4.90 -17.86 0.25
C VAL A 95 4.67 -18.92 1.33
N ARG A 96 3.98 -18.55 2.40
CA ARG A 96 3.56 -19.47 3.46
C ARG A 96 2.12 -19.88 3.17
N GLU A 97 1.76 -21.13 3.48
CA GLU A 97 0.40 -21.64 3.25
C GLU A 97 -0.67 -20.72 3.84
N ARG A 98 -0.45 -20.24 5.07
CA ARG A 98 -1.37 -19.29 5.73
C ARG A 98 -1.59 -17.99 4.96
N ASP A 99 -0.69 -17.56 4.07
CA ASP A 99 -0.85 -16.32 3.32
C ASP A 99 -1.69 -16.49 2.05
N ILE A 100 -2.07 -17.73 1.69
CA ILE A 100 -2.88 -18.05 0.50
C ILE A 100 -4.23 -18.71 0.87
N ILE A 101 -4.32 -19.34 2.05
CA ILE A 101 -5.52 -20.03 2.55
C ILE A 101 -6.52 -19.06 3.17
#